data_AF-A0A937TMF6-F1
#
_entry.id   AF-A0A937TMF6-F1
#
_cell.length_a   1.000
_cell.length_b   1.000
_cell.length_c   1.000
_cell.angle_alpha   90.00
_cell.angle_beta   90.00
_cell.angle_gamma   90.00
#
_symmetry.space_group_name_H-M   'P 1'
#
loop_
_entity.id
_entity.type
_entity.pdbx_description
1 polymer ?
#
loop_
_entity_poly.entity_id
_entity_poly.type
_entity_poly.pdbx_seq_one_letter_code
_entity_poly.pdbx_strand_id
1 'polypeptide(L)'
;MKQKNSMNRQNRKLWIIINYLSIILILSIFYTGKYYDWPVFVIVCEAASFILLIFSFIKVFIKTQLWKMSHASDKNLDERQLQVMLNSLKYSYSAFTIIVLVIVYGFAIAEQGPIDVVIAACLLYIAHTLPAAIVGWKEKII
;
A
#
# COMPACT_ATOMS: atom_id res chain seq x y z
N MET A 1 15.01 21.81 -6.13
CA MET A 1 14.11 21.49 -7.28
C MET A 1 12.79 22.24 -7.09
N LYS A 2 12.11 22.71 -8.14
CA LYS A 2 10.82 23.43 -8.00
C LYS A 2 9.69 22.46 -7.60
N GLN A 3 9.19 22.57 -6.38
CA GLN A 3 7.93 21.93 -5.99
C GLN A 3 6.77 22.58 -6.74
N LYS A 4 5.97 21.78 -7.46
CA LYS A 4 4.84 22.29 -8.27
C LYS A 4 3.58 21.40 -8.21
N ASN A 5 3.39 20.66 -7.11
CA ASN A 5 2.16 19.91 -6.79
C ASN A 5 2.14 19.47 -5.31
N SER A 6 2.12 20.43 -4.36
CA SER A 6 1.92 20.15 -2.94
C SER A 6 0.46 19.73 -2.67
N MET A 7 0.20 18.42 -2.77
CA MET A 7 -1.12 17.87 -2.45
C MET A 7 -1.47 18.12 -0.98
N ASN A 8 -2.59 18.81 -0.72
CA ASN A 8 -3.13 19.05 0.64
C ASN A 8 -3.11 17.75 1.45
N ARG A 9 -2.65 17.83 2.71
CA ARG A 9 -2.56 16.70 3.64
C ARG A 9 -3.85 15.90 3.76
N GLN A 10 -5.03 16.54 3.74
CA GLN A 10 -6.32 15.84 3.74
C GLN A 10 -6.50 14.99 2.48
N ASN A 11 -6.34 15.58 1.30
CA ASN A 11 -6.43 14.85 0.02
C ASN A 11 -5.39 13.72 -0.06
N ARG A 12 -4.17 13.95 0.44
CA ARG A 12 -3.12 12.93 0.48
C ARG A 12 -3.50 11.74 1.37
N LYS A 13 -4.05 12.00 2.56
CA LYS A 13 -4.61 10.95 3.42
C LYS A 13 -5.74 10.18 2.73
N LEU A 14 -6.66 10.89 2.06
CA LEU A 14 -7.75 10.26 1.31
C LEU A 14 -7.23 9.32 0.21
N TRP A 15 -6.22 9.72 -0.56
CA TRP A 15 -5.63 8.85 -1.58
C TRP A 15 -4.85 7.66 -0.99
N ILE A 16 -4.28 7.76 0.22
CA ILE A 16 -3.70 6.60 0.95
C ILE A 16 -4.82 5.61 1.32
N ILE A 17 -5.96 6.10 1.83
CA ILE A 17 -7.13 5.26 2.16
C ILE A 17 -7.66 4.57 0.90
N ILE A 18 -7.88 5.31 -0.20
CA ILE A 18 -8.34 4.76 -1.48
C ILE A 18 -7.39 3.67 -1.98
N ASN A 19 -6.08 3.88 -1.87
CA ASN A 19 -5.07 2.89 -2.29
C ASN A 19 -5.18 1.58 -1.48
N TYR A 20 -5.19 1.64 -0.14
CA TYR A 20 -5.32 0.42 0.68
C TYR A 20 -6.71 -0.23 0.59
N LEU A 21 -7.79 0.54 0.42
CA LEU A 21 -9.12 -0.01 0.11
C LEU A 21 -9.13 -0.74 -1.23
N SER A 22 -8.39 -0.26 -2.25
CA SER A 22 -8.32 -0.98 -3.53
C SER A 22 -7.58 -2.33 -3.44
N ILE A 23 -6.64 -2.50 -2.50
CA ILE A 23 -6.05 -3.83 -2.21
C ILE A 23 -7.11 -4.77 -1.62
N ILE A 24 -7.86 -4.30 -0.60
CA ILE A 24 -8.94 -5.07 0.03
C ILE A 24 -10.00 -5.45 -1.01
N LEU A 25 -10.32 -4.53 -1.92
CA LEU A 25 -11.28 -4.76 -3.00
C LEU A 25 -10.78 -5.82 -4.01
N ILE A 26 -9.51 -5.73 -4.46
CA ILE A 26 -8.89 -6.75 -5.33
C ILE A 26 -8.95 -8.12 -4.68
N LEU A 27 -8.50 -8.25 -3.41
CA LEU A 27 -8.55 -9.52 -2.68
C LEU A 27 -9.98 -10.05 -2.55
N SER A 28 -10.95 -9.19 -2.21
CA SER A 28 -12.36 -9.58 -2.09
C SER A 28 -12.92 -10.10 -3.41
N ILE A 29 -12.62 -9.42 -4.52
CA ILE A 29 -13.07 -9.81 -5.86
C ILE A 29 -12.37 -11.10 -6.32
N PHE A 30 -11.06 -11.25 -6.10
CA PHE A 30 -10.29 -12.45 -6.44
C PHE A 30 -10.86 -13.71 -5.76
N TYR A 31 -11.11 -13.66 -4.44
CA TYR A 31 -11.70 -14.79 -3.72
C TYR A 31 -13.16 -15.04 -4.12
N THR A 32 -13.91 -14.00 -4.50
CA THR A 32 -15.26 -14.14 -5.09
C THR A 32 -15.20 -14.83 -6.46
N GLY A 33 -14.26 -14.46 -7.33
CA GLY A 33 -14.05 -15.10 -8.63
C GLY A 33 -13.66 -16.57 -8.52
N LYS A 34 -12.78 -16.88 -7.56
CA LYS A 34 -12.37 -18.25 -7.21
C LYS A 34 -13.51 -19.12 -6.65
N TYR A 35 -14.60 -18.53 -6.16
CA TYR A 35 -15.79 -19.24 -5.66
C TYR A 35 -16.91 -19.39 -6.71
N TYR A 36 -17.00 -18.48 -7.67
CA TYR A 36 -18.07 -18.44 -8.70
C TYR A 36 -17.60 -18.81 -10.11
N ASP A 37 -16.48 -19.51 -10.25
CA ASP A 37 -15.88 -19.91 -11.54
C ASP A 37 -15.63 -18.75 -12.53
N TRP A 38 -15.12 -17.62 -12.00
CA TRP A 38 -14.60 -16.49 -12.78
C TRP A 38 -15.57 -15.93 -13.87
N PRO A 39 -16.78 -15.49 -13.50
CA PRO A 39 -17.71 -14.91 -14.45
C PRO A 39 -17.17 -13.59 -15.00
N VAL A 40 -17.45 -13.29 -16.29
CA VAL A 40 -16.87 -12.13 -17.01
C VAL A 40 -17.02 -10.80 -16.26
N PHE A 41 -18.15 -10.60 -15.56
CA PHE A 41 -18.38 -9.43 -14.70
C PHE A 41 -17.32 -9.28 -13.59
N VAL A 42 -16.96 -10.36 -12.90
CA VAL A 42 -15.95 -10.35 -11.83
C VAL A 42 -14.57 -10.02 -12.38
N ILE A 43 -14.19 -10.57 -13.54
CA ILE A 43 -12.94 -10.25 -14.23
C ILE A 43 -12.87 -8.74 -14.58
N VAL A 44 -13.97 -8.16 -15.06
CA VAL A 44 -14.06 -6.71 -15.34
C VAL A 44 -13.94 -5.88 -14.06
N CYS A 45 -14.57 -6.31 -12.95
CA CYS A 45 -14.47 -5.63 -11.65
C CYS A 45 -13.06 -5.72 -11.05
N GLU A 46 -12.35 -6.85 -11.21
CA GLU A 46 -10.96 -7.01 -10.78
C GLU A 46 -10.04 -6.08 -11.56
N ALA A 47 -10.14 -6.08 -12.89
CA ALA A 47 -9.36 -5.19 -13.76
C ALA A 47 -9.60 -3.70 -13.43
N ALA A 48 -10.86 -3.29 -13.20
CA ALA A 48 -11.19 -1.93 -12.77
C ALA A 48 -10.57 -1.58 -11.40
N SER A 49 -10.54 -2.53 -10.47
CA SER A 49 -9.95 -2.35 -9.13
C SER A 49 -8.42 -2.26 -9.19
N PHE A 50 -7.78 -3.01 -10.08
CA PHE A 50 -6.34 -2.93 -10.35
C PHE A 50 -5.94 -1.58 -10.99
N ILE A 51 -6.76 -1.06 -11.92
CA ILE A 51 -6.60 0.30 -12.46
C ILE A 51 -6.72 1.35 -11.35
N LEU A 52 -7.66 1.20 -10.40
CA LEU A 52 -7.80 2.08 -9.25
C LEU A 52 -6.58 2.02 -8.31
N LEU A 53 -6.00 0.84 -8.07
CA LEU A 53 -4.76 0.67 -7.31
C LEU A 53 -3.60 1.41 -7.96
N ILE A 54 -3.39 1.25 -9.28
CA ILE A 54 -2.33 1.94 -10.03
C ILE A 54 -2.54 3.46 -10.02
N PHE A 55 -3.76 3.92 -10.28
CA PHE A 55 -4.07 5.36 -10.34
C PHE A 55 -3.89 6.04 -8.98
N SER A 56 -4.37 5.41 -7.91
CA SER A 56 -4.19 5.91 -6.54
C SER A 56 -2.70 5.91 -6.14
N PHE A 57 -1.94 4.86 -6.46
CA PHE A 57 -0.49 4.78 -6.25
C PHE A 57 0.26 5.93 -6.93
N ILE A 58 -0.01 6.17 -8.21
CA ILE A 58 0.62 7.26 -8.98
C ILE A 58 0.26 8.63 -8.38
N LYS A 59 -1.02 8.83 -8.00
CA LYS A 59 -1.48 10.06 -7.35
C LYS A 59 -0.79 10.31 -6.01
N VAL A 60 -0.61 9.28 -5.19
CA VAL A 60 -0.27 9.44 -3.77
C VAL A 60 1.18 9.19 -3.39
N PHE A 61 1.91 8.35 -4.13
CA PHE A 61 3.32 8.04 -3.85
C PHE A 61 4.28 8.61 -4.91
N ILE A 62 3.91 8.57 -6.19
CA ILE A 62 4.77 9.07 -7.28
C ILE A 62 4.69 10.61 -7.37
N LYS A 63 3.49 11.19 -7.51
CA LYS A 63 3.33 12.66 -7.65
C LYS A 63 3.71 13.46 -6.41
N THR A 64 3.69 12.85 -5.23
CA THR A 64 4.13 13.43 -3.95
C THR A 64 5.63 13.24 -3.68
N GLN A 65 6.31 12.44 -4.51
CA GLN A 65 7.69 11.96 -4.31
C GLN A 65 7.91 11.09 -3.04
N LEU A 66 6.86 10.69 -2.33
CA LEU A 66 6.96 9.78 -1.18
C LEU A 66 7.61 8.44 -1.53
N TRP A 67 7.32 7.89 -2.74
CA TRP A 67 7.98 6.69 -3.24
C TRP A 67 9.49 6.87 -3.37
N LYS A 68 9.92 8.00 -3.95
CA LYS A 68 11.34 8.33 -4.12
C LYS A 68 12.02 8.51 -2.77
N MET A 69 11.37 9.16 -1.81
CA MET A 69 11.90 9.34 -0.46
C MET A 69 12.07 7.99 0.26
N SER A 70 11.09 7.08 0.16
CA SER A 70 11.12 5.78 0.85
C SER A 70 12.06 4.73 0.22
N HIS A 71 12.52 4.97 -1.01
CA HIS A 71 13.46 4.10 -1.73
C HIS A 71 14.77 4.81 -2.09
N ALA A 72 15.05 5.97 -1.47
CA ALA A 72 16.34 6.64 -1.59
C ALA A 72 17.35 5.99 -0.64
N SER A 73 18.57 5.74 -1.12
CA SER A 73 19.71 5.43 -0.23
C SER A 73 20.02 6.65 0.65
N ASP A 74 20.31 6.40 1.93
CA ASP A 74 20.59 7.37 3.00
C ASP A 74 21.47 8.55 2.56
N LYS A 75 22.48 8.30 1.71
CA LYS A 75 23.39 9.32 1.15
C LYS A 75 22.70 10.42 0.33
N ASN A 76 21.42 10.23 -0.02
CA ASN A 76 20.60 11.16 -0.80
C ASN A 76 19.48 11.81 0.04
N LEU A 77 19.38 11.48 1.32
CA LEU A 77 18.46 12.09 2.28
C LEU A 77 19.21 13.15 3.10
N ASP A 78 18.54 14.23 3.48
CA ASP A 78 19.05 15.08 4.55
C ASP A 78 18.81 14.43 5.92
N GLU A 79 19.53 14.87 6.95
CA GLU A 79 19.45 14.32 8.32
C GLU A 79 18.00 14.22 8.85
N ARG A 80 17.16 15.22 8.55
CA ARG A 80 15.75 15.23 8.97
C ARG A 80 14.93 14.22 8.16
N GLN A 81 15.15 14.12 6.85
CA GLN A 81 14.51 13.12 5.99
C GLN A 81 14.89 11.70 6.41
N LEU A 82 16.16 11.47 6.77
CA LEU A 82 16.67 10.19 7.27
C LEU A 82 16.00 9.82 8.61
N GLN A 83 15.98 10.73 9.58
CA GLN A 83 15.30 10.53 10.87
C GLN A 83 13.79 10.26 10.69
N VAL A 84 13.12 10.99 9.79
CA VAL A 84 11.71 10.74 9.44
C VAL A 84 11.53 9.35 8.81
N MET A 85 12.43 8.94 7.90
CA MET A 85 12.34 7.65 7.22
C MET A 85 12.61 6.47 8.17
N LEU A 86 13.66 6.52 8.99
CA LEU A 86 13.99 5.49 9.98
C LEU A 86 12.85 5.29 11.00
N ASN A 87 12.26 6.39 11.48
CA ASN A 87 11.05 6.31 12.32
C ASN A 87 9.88 5.67 11.55
N SER A 88 9.63 6.08 10.31
CA SER A 88 8.55 5.53 9.48
C SER A 88 8.73 4.03 9.22
N LEU A 89 9.94 3.59 8.88
CA LEU A 89 10.32 2.19 8.71
C LEU A 89 10.05 1.39 10.00
N LYS A 90 10.48 1.86 11.16
CA LYS A 90 10.24 1.19 12.45
C LYS A 90 8.73 0.98 12.73
N TYR A 91 7.91 2.00 12.50
CA TYR A 91 6.44 1.85 12.61
C TYR A 91 5.88 0.90 11.55
N SER A 92 6.40 0.93 10.32
CA SER A 92 5.95 0.10 9.21
C SER A 92 6.25 -1.37 9.44
N TYR A 93 7.46 -1.74 9.85
CA TYR A 93 7.81 -3.12 10.20
C TYR A 93 6.93 -3.64 11.34
N SER A 94 6.75 -2.85 12.41
CA SER A 94 5.91 -3.24 13.55
C SER A 94 4.45 -3.52 13.11
N ALA A 95 3.87 -2.64 12.30
CA ALA A 95 2.51 -2.80 11.79
C ALA A 95 2.40 -3.93 10.75
N PHE A 96 3.38 -4.08 9.86
CA PHE A 96 3.42 -5.13 8.85
C PHE A 96 3.55 -6.52 9.47
N THR A 97 4.41 -6.70 10.48
CA THR A 97 4.52 -7.95 11.24
C THR A 97 3.17 -8.32 11.88
N ILE A 98 2.46 -7.36 12.49
CA ILE A 98 1.12 -7.61 13.05
C ILE A 98 0.13 -8.02 11.95
N ILE A 99 0.10 -7.32 10.80
CA ILE A 99 -0.77 -7.65 9.66
C ILE A 99 -0.48 -9.05 9.11
N VAL A 100 0.79 -9.41 8.92
CA VAL A 100 1.21 -10.73 8.46
C VAL A 100 0.83 -11.82 9.46
N LEU A 101 1.08 -11.62 10.77
CA LEU A 101 0.70 -12.59 11.80
C LEU A 101 -0.83 -12.81 11.84
N VAL A 102 -1.62 -11.73 11.77
CA VAL A 102 -3.10 -11.83 11.72
C VAL A 102 -3.57 -12.60 10.50
N ILE A 103 -2.96 -12.41 9.32
CA ILE A 103 -3.32 -13.14 8.09
C ILE A 103 -2.89 -14.61 8.19
N VAL A 104 -1.66 -14.90 8.64
CA VAL A 104 -1.15 -16.28 8.78
C VAL A 104 -1.96 -17.08 9.79
N TYR A 105 -2.23 -16.54 10.98
CA TYR A 105 -3.07 -17.20 11.97
C TYR A 105 -4.54 -17.26 11.54
N GLY A 106 -5.07 -16.25 10.85
CA GLY A 106 -6.42 -16.28 10.27
C GLY A 106 -6.60 -17.42 9.28
N PHE A 107 -5.61 -17.65 8.40
CA PHE A 107 -5.60 -18.78 7.47
C PHE A 107 -5.52 -20.13 8.20
N ALA A 108 -4.63 -20.25 9.19
CA ALA A 108 -4.48 -21.49 9.98
C ALA A 108 -5.73 -21.84 10.81
N ILE A 109 -6.42 -20.84 11.38
CA ILE A 109 -7.64 -21.03 12.18
C ILE A 109 -8.86 -21.33 11.29
N ALA A 110 -8.92 -20.78 10.08
CA ALA A 110 -10.00 -21.02 9.13
C ALA A 110 -9.77 -22.24 8.22
N GLU A 111 -8.83 -23.12 8.59
CA GLU A 111 -8.39 -24.33 7.85
C GLU A 111 -8.14 -24.06 6.35
N GLN A 112 -7.69 -22.85 6.02
CA GLN A 112 -7.42 -22.46 4.64
C GLN A 112 -6.12 -23.09 4.14
N GLY A 113 -6.08 -23.34 2.82
CA GLY A 113 -4.89 -23.82 2.14
C GLY A 113 -3.71 -22.83 2.16
N PRO A 114 -2.61 -23.15 1.46
CA PRO A 114 -1.43 -22.28 1.42
C PRO A 114 -1.77 -20.86 0.92
N ILE A 115 -1.03 -19.88 1.44
CA ILE A 115 -1.21 -18.47 1.09
C ILE A 115 -1.06 -18.28 -0.42
N ASP A 116 -2.11 -17.76 -1.05
CA ASP A 116 -2.18 -17.56 -2.50
C ASP A 116 -1.16 -16.52 -2.97
N VAL A 117 -0.65 -16.66 -4.20
CA VAL A 117 0.31 -15.73 -4.82
C VAL A 117 -0.24 -14.31 -4.83
N VAL A 118 -1.56 -14.13 -4.97
CA VAL A 118 -2.20 -12.81 -4.94
C VAL A 118 -2.13 -12.17 -3.55
N ILE A 119 -2.28 -12.94 -2.46
CA ILE A 119 -2.05 -12.42 -1.10
C ILE A 119 -0.56 -12.10 -0.90
N ALA A 120 0.35 -12.97 -1.34
CA ALA A 120 1.78 -12.73 -1.22
C ALA A 120 2.21 -11.43 -1.95
N ALA A 121 1.67 -11.19 -3.15
CA ALA A 121 1.88 -9.95 -3.90
C ALA A 121 1.29 -8.72 -3.20
N CYS A 122 0.09 -8.83 -2.62
CA CYS A 122 -0.52 -7.75 -1.84
C CYS A 122 0.27 -7.43 -0.56
N LEU A 123 0.77 -8.44 0.16
CA LEU A 123 1.65 -8.26 1.31
C LEU A 123 2.96 -7.58 0.94
N LEU A 124 3.61 -8.01 -0.15
CA LEU A 124 4.82 -7.38 -0.67
C LEU A 124 4.58 -5.91 -1.03
N TYR A 125 3.46 -5.60 -1.70
CA TYR A 125 3.06 -4.23 -2.02
C TYR A 125 2.85 -3.37 -0.77
N ILE A 126 2.19 -3.91 0.27
CA ILE A 126 2.03 -3.22 1.56
C ILE A 126 3.40 -2.95 2.18
N ALA A 127 4.30 -3.94 2.22
CA ALA A 127 5.65 -3.76 2.78
C ALA A 127 6.42 -2.60 2.13
N HIS A 128 6.37 -2.47 0.80
CA HIS A 128 7.03 -1.37 0.07
C HIS A 128 6.32 -0.01 0.18
N THR A 129 5.00 0.02 0.34
CA THR A 129 4.22 1.28 0.39
C THR A 129 4.04 1.84 1.79
N LEU A 130 4.03 1.00 2.83
CA LEU A 130 3.72 1.42 4.20
C LEU A 130 4.69 2.48 4.79
N PRO A 131 6.02 2.42 4.55
CA PRO A 131 6.93 3.49 4.98
C PRO A 131 6.62 4.84 4.30
N ALA A 132 6.27 4.81 3.02
CA ALA A 132 5.86 6.00 2.27
C ALA A 132 4.50 6.53 2.78
N ALA A 133 3.56 5.64 3.12
CA ALA A 133 2.23 6.00 3.62
C ALA A 133 2.30 6.61 5.02
N ILE A 134 3.12 6.08 5.93
CA ILE A 134 3.27 6.61 7.30
C ILE A 134 3.90 8.01 7.27
N VAL A 135 4.92 8.28 6.45
CA VAL A 135 5.42 9.65 6.21
C VAL A 135 4.31 10.52 5.62
N GLY A 136 3.61 10.02 4.58
CA GLY A 136 2.48 10.70 3.95
C GLY A 136 1.34 11.05 4.91
N TRP A 137 1.15 10.29 5.99
CA TRP A 137 0.13 10.50 7.00
C TRP A 137 0.56 11.48 8.10
N LYS A 138 1.77 11.27 8.66
CA LYS A 138 2.30 12.01 9.80
C LYS A 138 2.84 13.39 9.42
N GLU A 139 3.58 13.51 8.33
CA GLU A 139 4.35 14.73 8.05
C GLU A 139 3.58 15.84 7.34
N LYS A 140 3.97 17.09 7.64
CA LYS A 140 3.83 18.19 6.69
C LYS A 140 4.96 18.07 5.68
N ILE A 141 4.71 17.37 4.57
CA ILE A 141 5.49 17.57 3.34
C ILE A 141 5.23 19.02 2.92
N ILE A 142 6.30 19.80 2.89
CA ILE A 142 6.36 21.24 2.51
C ILE A 142 6.29 21.49 0.91
#